data_AF-A0A7L8U975-F1
#
_entry.id   AF-A0A7L8U975-F1
#
_cell.length_a   1.000
_cell.length_b   1.000
_cell.length_c   1.000
_cell.angle_alpha   90.00
_cell.angle_beta   90.00
_cell.angle_gamma   90.00
#
_symmetry.space_group_name_H-M   'P 1'
#
loop_
_entity.id
_entity.type
_entity.pdbx_description
1 polymer ?
#
loop_
_entity_poly.entity_id
_entity_poly.type
_entity_poly.pdbx_seq_one_letter_code
_entity_poly.pdbx_strand_id
1 'polypeptide(L)'
;MVYLRGIVSGLFVWSCVSISFYLLEHIPVIKDSFVVQAFIVMICISFYAFLGAQFYYKNGHQTNGMIVGLIMSGTALLLDIFITIPFVEIPNGRSYQSFFSSPVLWILVLITFLLFIFIGGKRLNPTETRYARSNRIWRIFLYKIQSDNTAKKSKSF
;
A
#
# COMPACT_ATOMS: atom_id res chain seq x y z
N MET A 1 14.13 -13.32 4.14
CA MET A 1 14.16 -12.95 2.71
C MET A 1 13.16 -11.83 2.44
N VAL A 2 13.63 -10.64 2.06
CA VAL A 2 12.79 -9.43 1.85
C VAL A 2 11.76 -9.57 0.72
N TYR A 3 12.10 -10.33 -0.33
CA TYR A 3 11.24 -10.57 -1.49
C TYR A 3 10.02 -11.44 -1.17
N LEU A 4 10.22 -12.53 -0.41
CA LEU A 4 9.16 -13.48 -0.04
C LEU A 4 8.04 -12.79 0.77
N ARG A 5 8.40 -11.82 1.62
CA ARG A 5 7.42 -11.03 2.39
C ARG A 5 6.63 -10.07 1.52
N GLY A 6 7.25 -9.56 0.45
CA GLY A 6 6.59 -8.71 -0.54
C GLY A 6 5.55 -9.51 -1.31
N ILE A 7 5.90 -10.72 -1.74
CA ILE A 7 4.99 -11.66 -2.40
C ILE A 7 3.82 -12.03 -1.46
N VAL A 8 4.09 -12.39 -0.21
CA VAL A 8 3.03 -12.74 0.76
C VAL A 8 2.10 -11.57 1.04
N SER A 9 2.64 -10.35 1.17
CA SER A 9 1.81 -9.17 1.35
C SER A 9 0.99 -8.86 0.09
N GLY A 10 1.58 -9.02 -1.10
CA GLY A 10 0.88 -8.85 -2.38
C GLY A 10 -0.25 -9.86 -2.55
N LEU A 11 0.00 -11.12 -2.21
CA LEU A 11 -0.98 -12.21 -2.16
C LEU A 11 -2.15 -11.86 -1.22
N PHE A 12 -1.85 -11.31 -0.04
CA PHE A 12 -2.87 -10.92 0.93
C PHE A 12 -3.76 -9.80 0.39
N VAL A 13 -3.16 -8.73 -0.15
CA VAL A 13 -3.92 -7.60 -0.74
C VAL A 13 -4.77 -8.08 -1.92
N TRP A 14 -4.18 -8.86 -2.83
CA TRP A 14 -4.90 -9.46 -3.95
C TRP A 14 -6.08 -10.30 -3.48
N SER A 15 -5.87 -11.18 -2.49
CA SER A 15 -6.94 -12.04 -1.95
C SER A 15 -8.08 -11.22 -1.38
N CYS A 16 -7.80 -10.15 -0.62
CA CYS A 16 -8.84 -9.25 -0.13
C CYS A 16 -9.64 -8.60 -1.27
N VAL A 17 -8.96 -8.12 -2.30
CA VAL A 17 -9.60 -7.51 -3.48
C VAL A 17 -10.48 -8.52 -4.22
N SER A 18 -9.97 -9.72 -4.50
CA SER A 18 -10.70 -10.78 -5.19
C SER A 18 -11.94 -11.23 -4.40
N ILE A 19 -11.80 -11.39 -3.08
CA ILE A 19 -12.93 -11.71 -2.20
C ILE A 19 -13.97 -10.58 -2.19
N SER A 20 -13.53 -9.31 -2.20
CA SER A 20 -14.48 -8.19 -2.28
C SER A 20 -15.31 -8.25 -3.56
N PHE A 21 -14.68 -8.44 -4.72
CA PHE A 21 -15.42 -8.56 -5.99
C PHE A 21 -16.41 -9.73 -5.94
N TYR A 22 -15.98 -10.89 -5.46
CA TYR A 22 -16.84 -12.07 -5.32
C TYR A 22 -18.06 -11.83 -4.42
N LEU A 23 -17.86 -11.15 -3.28
CA LEU A 23 -18.96 -10.80 -2.36
C LEU A 23 -19.93 -9.79 -2.99
N LEU A 24 -19.40 -8.81 -3.73
CA LEU A 24 -20.21 -7.78 -4.37
C LEU A 24 -21.05 -8.33 -5.53
N GLU A 25 -20.61 -9.39 -6.19
CA GLU A 25 -21.36 -10.09 -7.25
C GLU A 25 -22.60 -10.83 -6.70
N HIS A 26 -22.60 -11.20 -5.42
CA HIS A 26 -23.74 -11.85 -4.77
C HIS A 26 -24.80 -10.86 -4.24
N ILE A 27 -24.54 -9.55 -4.26
CA ILE A 27 -25.48 -8.54 -3.77
C ILE A 27 -26.39 -8.10 -4.93
N PRO A 28 -27.71 -8.38 -4.88
CA PRO A 28 -28.62 -8.14 -6.00
C PRO A 28 -28.75 -6.66 -6.40
N VAL A 29 -28.42 -5.72 -5.51
CA VAL A 29 -28.45 -4.27 -5.77
C VAL A 29 -27.24 -3.80 -6.57
N ILE A 30 -26.10 -4.48 -6.45
CA ILE A 30 -24.80 -4.01 -6.96
C ILE A 30 -24.31 -4.88 -8.13
N LYS A 31 -24.81 -6.11 -8.25
CA LYS A 31 -24.40 -7.07 -9.30
C LYS A 31 -24.52 -6.54 -10.73
N ASP A 32 -25.50 -5.67 -11.00
CA ASP A 32 -25.80 -5.22 -12.36
C ASP A 32 -24.82 -4.14 -12.86
N SER A 33 -24.01 -3.55 -11.97
CA SER A 33 -23.07 -2.49 -12.33
C SER A 33 -21.64 -2.78 -11.86
N PHE A 34 -20.85 -3.32 -12.78
CA PHE A 34 -19.41 -3.53 -12.60
C PHE A 34 -18.66 -2.25 -12.20
N VAL A 35 -19.08 -1.09 -12.70
CA VAL A 35 -18.44 0.20 -12.37
C VAL A 35 -18.63 0.55 -10.90
N VAL A 36 -19.82 0.31 -10.35
CA VAL A 36 -20.11 0.56 -8.93
C VAL A 36 -19.32 -0.42 -8.06
N GLN A 37 -19.23 -1.69 -8.45
CA GLN A 37 -18.40 -2.67 -7.75
C GLN A 37 -16.93 -2.24 -7.71
N ALA A 38 -16.38 -1.87 -8.87
CA ALA A 38 -15.02 -1.36 -8.98
C ALA A 38 -14.80 -0.12 -8.10
N PHE A 39 -15.76 0.80 -8.06
CA PHE A 39 -15.67 1.99 -7.22
C PHE A 39 -15.59 1.68 -5.73
N ILE A 40 -16.43 0.76 -5.25
CA ILE A 40 -16.40 0.31 -3.85
C ILE A 40 -15.06 -0.35 -3.55
N VAL A 41 -14.59 -1.24 -4.43
CA VAL A 41 -13.30 -1.93 -4.27
C VAL A 41 -12.14 -0.95 -4.27
N MET A 42 -12.17 0.12 -5.09
CA MET A 42 -11.16 1.18 -5.09
C MET A 42 -11.10 1.94 -3.75
N ILE A 43 -12.20 2.05 -3.01
CA ILE A 43 -12.18 2.62 -1.65
C ILE A 43 -11.57 1.60 -0.69
N CYS A 44 -11.99 0.34 -0.77
CA CYS A 44 -11.50 -0.75 0.08
C CYS A 44 -10.00 -1.02 -0.08
N ILE A 45 -9.47 -0.92 -1.31
CA ILE A 45 -8.06 -1.18 -1.61
C ILE A 45 -7.12 -0.24 -0.85
N SER A 46 -7.58 0.98 -0.52
CA SER A 46 -6.81 1.92 0.31
C SER A 46 -6.57 1.36 1.71
N PHE A 47 -7.58 0.72 2.30
CA PHE A 47 -7.47 0.05 3.59
C PHE A 47 -6.63 -1.22 3.50
N TYR A 48 -6.84 -2.04 2.45
CA TYR A 48 -6.08 -3.27 2.25
C TYR A 48 -4.60 -3.01 2.02
N ALA A 49 -4.26 -2.01 1.20
CA ALA A 49 -2.88 -1.59 0.96
C ALA A 49 -2.23 -1.08 2.25
N PHE A 50 -2.96 -0.32 3.08
CA PHE A 50 -2.45 0.11 4.38
C PHE A 50 -2.13 -1.09 5.29
N LEU A 51 -3.05 -2.06 5.40
CA LEU A 51 -2.84 -3.28 6.19
C LEU A 51 -1.68 -4.14 5.65
N GLY A 52 -1.62 -4.34 4.33
CA GLY A 52 -0.53 -5.06 3.66
C GLY A 52 0.82 -4.39 3.88
N ALA A 53 0.88 -3.05 3.82
CA ALA A 53 2.08 -2.30 4.12
C ALA A 53 2.49 -2.43 5.60
N GLN A 54 1.53 -2.33 6.54
CA GLN A 54 1.81 -2.56 7.96
C GLN A 54 2.38 -3.95 8.20
N PHE A 55 1.84 -4.98 7.55
CA PHE A 55 2.33 -6.35 7.63
C PHE A 55 3.76 -6.48 7.07
N TYR A 56 4.04 -5.88 5.91
CA TYR A 56 5.37 -5.89 5.29
C TYR A 56 6.43 -5.20 6.17
N TYR A 57 6.13 -4.00 6.66
CA TYR A 57 7.07 -3.15 7.40
C TYR A 57 7.18 -3.47 8.90
N LYS A 58 6.39 -4.42 9.44
CA LYS A 58 6.35 -4.77 10.88
C LYS A 58 7.72 -5.15 11.49
N ASN A 59 8.70 -5.59 10.67
CA ASN A 59 10.03 -5.98 11.17
C ASN A 59 11.16 -5.01 10.73
N GLY A 60 10.87 -3.71 10.62
CA GLY A 60 11.93 -2.67 10.59
C GLY A 60 12.81 -2.61 9.34
N HIS A 61 12.43 -3.28 8.25
CA HIS A 61 13.19 -3.24 7.00
C HIS A 61 12.89 -1.95 6.23
N GLN A 62 13.93 -1.16 5.97
CA GLN A 62 13.85 0.07 5.19
C GLN A 62 14.17 -0.25 3.72
N THR A 63 13.28 -0.99 3.08
CA THR A 63 13.38 -1.25 1.64
C THR A 63 12.69 -0.12 0.88
N ASN A 64 13.26 0.28 -0.26
CA ASN A 64 12.71 1.32 -1.12
C ASN A 64 11.25 1.00 -1.48
N GLY A 65 10.33 1.91 -1.13
CA GLY A 65 8.89 1.75 -1.37
C GLY A 65 8.52 1.51 -2.83
N MET A 66 9.34 2.00 -3.78
CA MET A 66 9.16 1.73 -5.21
C MET A 66 9.38 0.26 -5.55
N ILE A 67 10.43 -0.37 -5.01
CA ILE A 67 10.74 -1.78 -5.28
C ILE A 67 9.65 -2.67 -4.66
N VAL A 68 9.20 -2.33 -3.45
CA VAL A 68 8.13 -3.05 -2.76
C VAL A 68 6.82 -2.94 -3.52
N GLY A 69 6.43 -1.72 -3.92
CA GLY A 69 5.24 -1.49 -4.73
C GLY A 69 5.28 -2.27 -6.05
N LEU A 70 6.42 -2.29 -6.74
CA LEU A 70 6.57 -3.02 -8.00
C LEU A 70 6.40 -4.53 -7.81
N ILE A 71 7.05 -5.11 -6.79
CA ILE A 71 6.93 -6.54 -6.48
C ILE A 71 5.50 -6.90 -6.10
N MET A 72 4.85 -6.08 -5.26
CA MET A 72 3.49 -6.34 -4.79
C MET A 72 2.45 -6.23 -5.91
N SER A 73 2.48 -5.14 -6.69
CA SER A 73 1.59 -4.96 -7.83
C SER A 73 1.85 -6.00 -8.93
N GLY A 74 3.11 -6.34 -9.19
CA GLY A 74 3.47 -7.39 -10.15
C GLY A 74 3.01 -8.78 -9.70
N THR A 75 3.11 -9.08 -8.41
CA THR A 75 2.57 -10.32 -7.84
C THR A 75 1.05 -10.38 -8.02
N ALA A 76 0.32 -9.30 -7.69
CA ALA A 76 -1.13 -9.25 -7.86
C ALA A 76 -1.56 -9.46 -9.33
N LEU A 77 -0.87 -8.82 -10.28
CA LEU A 77 -1.13 -9.02 -11.72
C LEU A 77 -0.88 -10.45 -12.19
N LEU A 78 0.19 -11.09 -11.70
CA LEU A 78 0.44 -12.50 -12.00
C LEU A 78 -0.68 -13.38 -11.45
N LEU A 79 -1.14 -13.11 -10.22
CA LEU A 79 -2.28 -13.83 -9.67
C LEU A 79 -3.57 -13.60 -10.46
N ASP A 80 -3.79 -12.41 -11.02
CA ASP A 80 -4.94 -12.19 -11.90
C ASP A 80 -4.87 -13.06 -13.16
N ILE A 81 -3.69 -13.21 -13.76
CA ILE A 81 -3.49 -14.08 -14.94
C ILE A 81 -3.77 -15.56 -14.61
N PHE A 82 -3.27 -16.03 -13.48
CA PHE A 82 -3.34 -17.43 -13.10
C PHE A 82 -4.65 -17.82 -12.42
N ILE A 83 -5.33 -16.88 -11.76
CA ILE A 83 -6.51 -17.18 -10.94
C ILE A 83 -7.72 -16.37 -11.43
N THR A 84 -7.68 -15.04 -11.33
CA THR A 84 -8.88 -14.21 -11.60
C THR A 84 -9.43 -14.43 -13.01
N ILE A 85 -8.56 -14.45 -14.03
CA ILE A 85 -9.01 -14.63 -15.41
C ILE A 85 -9.62 -16.03 -15.64
N PRO A 86 -8.90 -17.14 -15.38
CA PRO A 86 -9.42 -18.47 -15.69
C PRO A 86 -10.61 -18.89 -14.81
N PHE A 87 -10.65 -18.45 -13.55
CA PHE A 87 -11.70 -18.89 -12.60
C PHE A 87 -12.88 -17.92 -12.46
N VAL A 88 -12.74 -16.65 -12.84
CA VAL A 88 -13.81 -15.64 -12.67
C VAL A 88 -14.23 -15.04 -14.00
N GLU A 89 -13.29 -14.51 -14.79
CA GLU A 89 -13.61 -13.79 -16.02
C GLU A 89 -14.04 -14.71 -17.17
N ILE A 90 -13.36 -15.85 -17.38
CA ILE A 90 -13.73 -16.80 -18.44
C ILE A 90 -15.14 -17.39 -18.22
N PRO A 91 -15.53 -17.83 -17.01
CA PRO A 91 -16.91 -18.24 -16.74
C PRO A 91 -17.95 -17.15 -17.01
N ASN A 92 -17.57 -15.88 -16.77
CA ASN A 92 -18.40 -14.71 -17.05
C ASN A 92 -18.39 -14.29 -18.53
N GLY A 93 -17.76 -15.08 -19.41
CA GLY A 93 -17.72 -14.86 -20.87
C GLY A 93 -16.68 -13.83 -21.32
N ARG A 94 -15.76 -13.40 -20.44
CA ARG A 94 -14.68 -12.48 -20.78
C ARG A 94 -13.39 -13.22 -21.15
N SER A 95 -12.57 -12.60 -21.99
CA SER A 95 -11.27 -13.12 -22.40
C SER A 95 -10.11 -12.35 -21.75
N TYR A 96 -8.90 -12.93 -21.79
CA TYR A 96 -7.66 -12.24 -21.35
C TYR A 96 -7.53 -10.84 -21.95
N GLN A 97 -7.80 -10.69 -23.24
CA GLN A 97 -7.73 -9.41 -23.93
C GLN A 97 -8.71 -8.39 -23.36
N SER A 98 -9.96 -8.80 -23.08
CA SER A 98 -10.99 -7.93 -22.53
C SER A 98 -10.61 -7.45 -21.12
N PHE A 99 -10.04 -8.33 -20.29
CA PHE A 99 -9.60 -8.00 -18.94
C PHE A 99 -8.42 -7.00 -18.95
N PHE A 100 -7.38 -7.25 -19.75
CA PHE A 100 -6.23 -6.34 -19.84
C PHE A 100 -6.53 -5.02 -20.55
N SER A 101 -7.58 -4.98 -21.36
CA SER A 101 -8.07 -3.75 -21.98
C SER A 101 -8.98 -2.95 -21.04
N SER A 102 -9.34 -3.50 -19.87
CA SER A 102 -10.18 -2.82 -18.89
C SER A 102 -9.38 -1.70 -18.19
N PRO A 103 -9.83 -0.44 -18.28
CA PRO A 103 -9.17 0.68 -17.59
C PRO A 103 -9.24 0.52 -16.06
N VAL A 104 -10.24 -0.18 -15.54
CA VAL A 104 -10.43 -0.42 -14.10
C VAL A 104 -9.24 -1.16 -13.50
N LEU A 105 -8.72 -2.18 -14.20
CA LEU A 105 -7.57 -2.95 -13.74
C LEU A 105 -6.34 -2.05 -13.59
N TRP A 106 -6.05 -1.23 -14.60
CA TRP A 106 -4.89 -0.34 -14.58
C TRP A 106 -5.02 0.72 -13.49
N ILE A 107 -6.22 1.23 -13.25
CA ILE A 107 -6.49 2.16 -12.15
C ILE A 107 -6.22 1.49 -10.79
N LEU A 108 -6.71 0.26 -10.58
CA LEU A 108 -6.47 -0.49 -9.33
C LEU A 108 -4.96 -0.74 -9.10
N VAL A 109 -4.24 -1.15 -10.16
CA VAL A 109 -2.79 -1.36 -10.12
C VAL A 109 -2.05 -0.06 -9.78
N LEU A 110 -2.40 1.04 -10.43
CA LEU A 110 -1.80 2.36 -10.20
C LEU A 110 -2.05 2.86 -8.78
N ILE A 111 -3.29 2.79 -8.30
CA ILE A 111 -3.65 3.19 -6.92
C ILE A 111 -2.84 2.38 -5.92
N THR A 112 -2.82 1.06 -6.08
CA THR A 112 -2.08 0.16 -5.19
C THR A 112 -0.59 0.49 -5.20
N PHE A 113 0.00 0.65 -6.38
CA PHE A 113 1.40 1.00 -6.54
C PHE A 113 1.76 2.34 -5.87
N LEU A 114 0.95 3.37 -6.11
CA LEU A 114 1.14 4.71 -5.53
C LEU A 114 0.99 4.68 -4.00
N LEU A 115 0.03 3.93 -3.47
CA LEU A 115 -0.14 3.77 -2.02
C LEU A 115 1.08 3.12 -1.37
N PHE A 116 1.65 2.09 -1.98
CA PHE A 116 2.87 1.46 -1.46
C PHE A 116 4.09 2.37 -1.53
N ILE A 117 4.25 3.14 -2.61
CA ILE A 117 5.28 4.17 -2.70
C ILE A 117 5.08 5.23 -1.61
N PHE A 118 3.87 5.72 -1.43
CA PHE A 118 3.55 6.76 -0.47
C PHE A 118 3.80 6.30 0.98
N ILE A 119 3.33 5.11 1.32
CA ILE A 119 3.54 4.52 2.66
C ILE A 119 5.04 4.21 2.87
N GLY A 120 5.72 3.67 1.86
CA GLY A 120 7.15 3.41 1.90
C GLY A 120 7.97 4.69 2.04
N GLY A 121 7.65 5.74 1.28
CA GLY A 121 8.29 7.05 1.36
C GLY A 121 8.13 7.71 2.73
N LYS A 122 6.92 7.65 3.33
CA LYS A 122 6.69 8.12 4.71
C LYS A 122 7.50 7.34 5.75
N ARG A 123 7.79 6.06 5.52
CA ARG A 123 8.59 5.21 6.42
C ARG A 123 10.11 5.36 6.20
N LEU A 124 10.53 5.79 5.01
CA LEU A 124 11.92 6.05 4.62
C LEU A 124 12.39 7.48 4.89
N ASN A 125 11.50 8.37 5.34
CA ASN A 125 11.85 9.61 6.03
C ASN A 125 11.79 9.45 7.58
N PRO A 126 12.68 8.67 8.21
CA PRO A 126 12.77 8.57 9.66
C PRO A 126 13.73 9.63 10.25
N THR A 127 13.97 10.76 9.58
CA THR A 127 14.87 11.81 10.10
C THR A 127 14.39 12.37 11.44
N GLU A 128 13.09 12.32 11.72
CA GLU A 128 12.53 12.76 13.00
C GLU A 128 12.43 11.65 14.07
N THR A 129 12.23 10.39 13.68
CA THR A 129 11.87 9.33 14.66
C THR A 129 13.04 8.50 15.17
N ARG A 130 14.19 8.49 14.49
CA ARG A 130 15.40 7.79 15.00
C ARG A 130 16.20 8.57 16.04
N TYR A 131 16.15 9.91 16.04
CA TYR A 131 16.82 10.71 17.07
C TYR A 131 16.08 10.68 18.42
N ALA A 132 14.74 10.60 18.40
CA ALA A 132 13.94 10.67 19.63
C ALA A 132 13.92 9.37 20.46
N ARG A 133 14.18 8.21 19.84
CA ARG A 133 14.00 6.91 20.52
C ARG A 133 15.29 6.29 21.08
N SER A 134 16.47 6.70 20.60
CA SER A 134 17.71 5.94 20.89
C SER A 134 18.66 6.55 21.90
N ASN A 135 18.43 7.75 22.47
CA ASN A 135 19.38 8.28 23.45
C ASN A 135 18.77 9.24 24.48
N ARG A 136 18.85 8.83 25.76
CA ARG A 136 18.56 9.69 26.92
C ARG A 136 19.50 10.91 27.00
N ILE A 137 20.72 10.80 26.48
CA ILE A 137 21.75 11.85 26.46
C ILE A 137 21.41 12.96 25.45
N TRP A 138 20.83 12.61 24.30
CA TRP A 138 20.50 13.58 23.26
C TRP A 138 19.32 14.49 23.64
N ARG A 139 18.43 14.05 24.56
CA ARG A 139 17.43 14.94 25.17
C ARG A 139 18.07 16.09 25.92
N ILE A 140 19.12 15.83 26.70
CA ILE A 140 19.82 16.87 27.48
C ILE A 140 20.58 17.82 26.54
N PHE A 141 21.20 17.26 25.49
CA PHE A 141 21.93 18.05 24.50
C PHE A 141 21.01 18.97 23.70
N LEU A 142 19.83 18.49 23.28
CA LEU A 142 18.83 19.31 22.57
C LEU A 142 18.21 20.39 23.46
N TYR A 143 17.95 20.11 24.76
CA TYR A 143 17.52 21.14 25.69
C TYR A 143 18.56 22.26 25.86
N LYS A 144 19.86 21.92 25.84
CA LYS A 144 20.94 22.90 25.96
C LYS A 144 21.07 23.80 24.73
N ILE A 145 20.95 23.23 23.53
CA ILE A 145 20.97 24.00 22.26
C ILE A 145 19.74 24.91 22.13
N GLN A 146 18.56 24.44 22.57
CA GLN A 146 17.35 25.26 22.57
C GLN A 146 17.45 26.44 23.56
N SER A 147 18.03 26.20 24.75
CA SER A 147 18.27 27.23 25.78
C SER A 147 19.22 28.34 25.31
N ASP A 148 20.33 27.98 24.67
CA ASP A 148 21.32 28.96 24.18
C ASP A 148 20.76 29.83 23.05
N ASN A 149 19.91 29.28 22.19
CA ASN A 149 19.24 30.06 21.14
C ASN A 149 18.17 31.02 21.68
N THR A 150 17.48 30.66 22.77
CA THR A 150 16.54 31.58 23.43
C THR A 150 17.26 32.71 24.17
N ALA A 151 18.43 32.45 24.78
CA ALA A 151 19.23 33.48 25.44
C ALA A 151 19.83 34.49 24.43
N LYS A 152 20.18 34.02 23.23
CA LYS A 152 20.69 34.89 22.15
C LYS A 152 19.59 35.77 21.55
N LYS A 153 18.35 35.28 21.48
CA LYS A 153 17.20 36.05 20.98
C LYS A 153 16.71 37.12 21.96
N SER A 154 16.95 36.95 23.26
CA SER A 154 16.63 37.93 24.31
C SER A 154 17.60 39.12 24.39
N LYS A 155 18.79 39.05 23.78
CA LYS A 155 19.78 40.15 23.75
C LYS A 155 19.74 40.99 22.46
N SER A 156 18.72 40.77 21.63
CA SER A 156 18.54 41.41 20.31
C SER A 156 17.32 42.35 20.28
N PHE A 157 16.83 42.77 21.44
CA PHE A 157 15.89 43.89 21.60
C PHE A 157 16.54 44.94 22.49
#